data_AF-A0A074LUT1-F1
#
_entry.id   AF-A0A074LUT1-F1
#
_cell.length_a   1.000
_cell.length_b   1.000
_cell.length_c   1.000
_cell.angle_alpha   90.00
_cell.angle_beta   90.00
_cell.angle_gamma   90.00
#
_symmetry.space_group_name_H-M   'P 1'
#
loop_
_entity.id
_entity.type
_entity.pdbx_description
1 polymer ?
#
loop_
_entity_poly.entity_id
_entity_poly.type
_entity_poly.pdbx_seq_one_letter_code
_entity_poly.pdbx_strand_id
1 'polypeptide(L)'
;MAVDRPMLQDADLLLKLYQEFESDAMYASRQWLLHEMKAASIEEFRELYPETSPENRHFYRVYRFFEMTGTLFKNGLVHPDLLFDVWYINQFYLACYPIIQSIRAHGDKHVAENFEYLAMAELDWIEKTKGPDIVPDLPYRRRN
;
A
#
# COMPACT_ATOMS: atom_id res chain seq x y z
N MET A 1 16.75 15.75 -4.16
CA MET A 1 16.20 17.12 -4.12
C MET A 1 15.69 17.35 -2.70
N ALA A 2 15.93 18.52 -2.10
CA ALA A 2 15.25 18.86 -0.85
C ALA A 2 13.74 18.88 -1.16
N VAL A 3 12.95 18.12 -0.40
CA VAL A 3 11.50 18.21 -0.51
C VAL A 3 11.12 19.47 0.26
N ASP A 4 10.47 20.41 -0.40
CA ASP A 4 9.99 21.64 0.23
C ASP A 4 9.05 21.28 1.39
N ARG A 5 8.95 22.16 2.40
CA ARG A 5 8.09 21.90 3.57
C ARG A 5 6.64 21.60 3.14
N PRO A 6 5.92 20.73 3.87
CA PRO A 6 4.53 20.43 3.57
C PRO A 6 3.66 21.69 3.61
N MET A 7 2.70 21.77 2.68
CA MET A 7 1.75 22.87 2.56
C MET A 7 0.37 22.48 3.10
N LEU A 8 -0.51 23.47 3.25
CA LEU A 8 -1.88 23.24 3.71
C LEU A 8 -2.65 22.29 2.76
N GLN A 9 -2.38 22.37 1.45
CA GLN A 9 -3.01 21.50 0.45
C GLN A 9 -2.66 20.02 0.66
N ASP A 10 -1.42 19.73 1.09
CA ASP A 10 -1.00 18.36 1.43
C ASP A 10 -1.79 17.84 2.65
N ALA A 11 -1.97 18.69 3.67
CA ALA A 11 -2.74 18.35 4.86
C ALA A 11 -4.22 18.10 4.51
N ASP A 12 -4.83 18.95 3.68
CA ASP A 12 -6.21 18.78 3.23
C ASP A 12 -6.42 17.49 2.45
N LEU A 13 -5.45 17.11 1.60
CA LEU A 13 -5.48 15.83 0.90
C LEU A 13 -5.33 14.67 1.87
N LEU A 14 -4.36 14.73 2.79
CA LEU A 14 -4.15 13.69 3.79
C LEU A 14 -5.40 13.47 4.65
N LEU A 15 -6.08 14.54 5.09
CA LEU A 15 -7.32 14.44 5.88
C LEU A 15 -8.43 13.71 5.11
N LYS A 16 -8.58 13.94 3.80
CA LYS A 16 -9.55 13.22 2.97
C LYS A 16 -9.21 11.74 2.84
N LEU A 17 -7.93 11.43 2.61
CA LEU A 17 -7.49 10.04 2.54
C LEU A 17 -7.65 9.35 3.91
N TYR A 18 -7.41 10.06 5.01
CA TYR A 18 -7.61 9.59 6.39
C TYR A 18 -9.06 9.28 6.70
N GLN A 19 -10.00 10.12 6.26
CA GLN A 19 -11.44 9.86 6.40
C GLN A 19 -11.87 8.56 5.71
N GLU A 20 -11.39 8.32 4.48
CA GLU A 20 -11.67 7.04 3.79
C GLU A 20 -10.99 5.87 4.49
N PHE A 21 -9.74 6.05 4.92
CA PHE A 21 -8.95 5.02 5.59
C PHE A 21 -9.60 4.55 6.90
N GLU A 22 -10.20 5.48 7.64
CA GLU A 22 -10.90 5.22 8.90
C GLU A 22 -12.41 4.95 8.75
N SER A 23 -12.92 4.82 7.52
CA SER A 23 -14.30 4.34 7.32
C SER A 23 -14.49 2.91 7.85
N ASP A 24 -15.68 2.59 8.35
CA ASP A 24 -16.01 1.24 8.85
C ASP A 24 -15.71 0.15 7.80
N ALA A 25 -16.01 0.47 6.54
CA ALA A 25 -15.79 -0.41 5.40
C ALA A 25 -14.30 -0.67 5.16
N MET A 26 -13.45 0.36 5.25
CA MET A 26 -12.00 0.19 5.14
C MET A 26 -11.42 -0.51 6.36
N TYR A 27 -11.87 -0.16 7.58
CA TYR A 27 -11.46 -0.82 8.81
C TYR A 27 -11.68 -2.34 8.74
N ALA A 28 -12.90 -2.77 8.39
CA ALA A 28 -13.21 -4.19 8.22
C ALA A 28 -12.33 -4.86 7.15
N SER A 29 -12.03 -4.14 6.07
CA SER A 29 -11.19 -4.66 4.98
C SER A 29 -9.72 -4.82 5.41
N ARG A 30 -9.19 -3.87 6.18
CA ARG A 30 -7.84 -3.92 6.76
C ARG A 30 -7.72 -5.08 7.75
N GLN A 31 -8.70 -5.24 8.64
CA GLN A 31 -8.72 -6.34 9.61
C GLN A 31 -8.72 -7.70 8.92
N TRP A 32 -9.61 -7.89 7.95
CA TRP A 32 -9.67 -9.11 7.17
C TRP A 32 -8.36 -9.38 6.41
N LEU A 33 -7.82 -8.38 5.72
CA LEU A 33 -6.58 -8.53 4.95
C LEU A 33 -5.39 -8.95 5.83
N LEU A 34 -5.25 -8.33 7.00
CA LEU A 34 -4.10 -8.54 7.88
C LEU A 34 -4.21 -9.79 8.77
N HIS A 35 -5.42 -10.28 9.04
CA HIS A 35 -5.64 -11.33 10.04
C HIS A 35 -6.35 -12.58 9.50
N GLU A 36 -7.06 -12.48 8.39
CA GLU A 36 -7.94 -13.56 7.89
C GLU A 36 -7.63 -14.02 6.47
N MET A 37 -6.95 -13.22 5.65
CA MET A 37 -6.55 -13.62 4.30
C MET A 37 -5.54 -14.79 4.35
N LYS A 38 -5.86 -15.90 3.68
CA LYS A 38 -5.06 -17.13 3.66
C LYS A 38 -4.38 -17.43 2.32
N ALA A 39 -4.82 -16.76 1.25
CA ALA A 39 -4.31 -17.03 -0.10
C ALA A 39 -2.88 -16.51 -0.27
N ALA A 40 -2.04 -17.30 -0.94
CA ALA A 40 -0.66 -16.96 -1.29
C ALA A 40 -0.42 -16.83 -2.80
N SER A 41 -1.44 -17.06 -3.63
CA SER A 41 -1.42 -16.91 -5.08
C SER A 41 -2.75 -16.39 -5.62
N ILE A 42 -2.78 -15.88 -6.86
CA ILE A 42 -4.04 -15.44 -7.48
C ILE A 42 -5.00 -16.60 -7.74
N GLU A 43 -4.48 -17.80 -7.95
CA GLU A 43 -5.28 -19.03 -8.08
C GLU A 43 -6.02 -19.34 -6.78
N GLU A 44 -5.28 -19.45 -5.67
CA GLU A 44 -5.84 -19.69 -4.34
C GLU A 44 -6.79 -18.57 -3.93
N PHE A 45 -6.45 -17.32 -4.27
CA PHE A 45 -7.30 -16.17 -3.97
C PHE A 45 -8.65 -16.28 -4.68
N ARG A 46 -8.67 -16.66 -5.96
CA ARG A 46 -9.91 -16.85 -6.72
C ARG A 46 -10.72 -18.05 -6.24
N GLU A 47 -10.05 -19.11 -5.79
CA GLU A 47 -10.70 -20.30 -5.25
C GLU A 47 -11.36 -20.03 -3.90
N LEU A 48 -10.62 -19.42 -2.96
CA LEU A 48 -11.09 -19.14 -1.60
C LEU A 48 -12.04 -17.93 -1.55
N TYR A 49 -11.83 -16.93 -2.40
CA TYR A 49 -12.53 -15.65 -2.39
C TYR A 49 -13.07 -15.28 -3.78
N PRO A 50 -14.16 -15.95 -4.23
CA PRO A 50 -14.80 -15.67 -5.51
C PRO A 50 -15.16 -14.19 -5.67
N GLU A 51 -15.26 -13.69 -6.91
CA GLU A 51 -15.47 -12.26 -7.20
C GLU A 51 -16.69 -11.63 -6.51
N THR A 52 -17.73 -12.41 -6.24
CA THR A 52 -18.95 -11.95 -5.56
C THR A 52 -18.83 -11.90 -4.04
N SER A 53 -17.75 -12.46 -3.48
CA SER A 53 -17.56 -12.60 -2.04
C SER A 53 -17.22 -11.26 -1.36
N PRO A 54 -17.59 -11.07 -0.08
CA PRO A 54 -17.14 -9.92 0.70
C PRO A 54 -15.61 -9.81 0.81
N GLU A 55 -14.93 -10.93 0.96
CA GLU A 55 -13.47 -11.07 1.08
C GLU A 55 -12.74 -10.51 -0.15
N ASN A 56 -13.24 -10.86 -1.34
CA ASN A 56 -12.73 -10.32 -2.59
C ASN A 56 -12.81 -8.79 -2.61
N ARG A 57 -13.95 -8.23 -2.17
CA ARG A 57 -14.12 -6.78 -2.04
C ARG A 57 -13.19 -6.17 -0.99
N HIS A 58 -12.94 -6.85 0.13
CA HIS A 58 -12.01 -6.39 1.15
C HIS A 58 -10.60 -6.22 0.59
N PHE A 59 -10.08 -7.24 -0.11
CA PHE A 59 -8.78 -7.16 -0.76
C PHE A 59 -8.70 -5.96 -1.71
N TYR A 60 -9.63 -5.87 -2.67
CA TYR A 60 -9.59 -4.81 -3.68
C TYR A 60 -9.82 -3.41 -3.10
N ARG A 61 -10.54 -3.28 -1.97
CA ARG A 61 -10.69 -1.99 -1.28
C ARG A 61 -9.35 -1.46 -0.77
N VAL A 62 -8.59 -2.29 -0.04
CA VAL A 62 -7.28 -1.89 0.49
C VAL A 62 -6.29 -1.69 -0.67
N TYR A 63 -6.22 -2.65 -1.59
CA TYR A 63 -5.34 -2.58 -2.76
C TYR A 63 -5.56 -1.30 -3.58
N ARG A 64 -6.82 -1.00 -3.97
CA ARG A 64 -7.11 0.17 -4.82
C ARG A 64 -6.91 1.50 -4.08
N PHE A 65 -7.15 1.53 -2.76
CA PHE A 65 -6.88 2.71 -1.96
C PHE A 65 -5.40 3.10 -2.00
N PHE A 66 -4.49 2.13 -1.82
CA PHE A 66 -3.06 2.44 -1.87
C PHE A 66 -2.53 2.60 -3.30
N GLU A 67 -3.11 1.94 -4.30
CA GLU A 67 -2.77 2.20 -5.70
C GLU A 67 -3.10 3.66 -6.09
N MET A 68 -4.26 4.16 -5.67
CA MET A 68 -4.64 5.57 -5.85
C MET A 68 -3.71 6.50 -5.06
N THR A 69 -3.47 6.22 -3.77
CA THR A 69 -2.56 7.02 -2.93
C THR A 69 -1.15 7.08 -3.53
N GLY A 70 -0.64 5.95 -4.03
CA GLY A 70 0.64 5.89 -4.71
C GLY A 70 0.67 6.72 -5.99
N THR A 71 -0.44 6.76 -6.74
CA THR A 71 -0.57 7.63 -7.91
C THR A 71 -0.47 9.11 -7.52
N LEU A 72 -1.14 9.53 -6.44
CA LEU A 72 -1.06 10.91 -5.93
C LEU A 72 0.36 11.26 -5.48
N PHE A 73 1.00 10.36 -4.74
CA PHE A 73 2.37 10.51 -4.26
C PHE A 73 3.38 10.61 -5.41
N LYS A 74 3.30 9.71 -6.40
CA LYS A 74 4.17 9.69 -7.58
C LYS A 74 4.11 11.00 -8.39
N ASN A 75 2.99 11.71 -8.33
CA ASN A 75 2.80 13.00 -8.98
C ASN A 75 3.10 14.20 -8.07
N GLY A 76 3.65 13.98 -6.87
CA GLY A 76 4.04 15.06 -5.95
C GLY A 76 2.85 15.81 -5.34
N LEU A 77 1.68 15.19 -5.26
CA LEU A 77 0.46 15.82 -4.74
C LEU A 77 0.27 15.66 -3.23
N VAL A 78 1.05 14.77 -2.60
CA VAL A 78 1.07 14.56 -1.15
C VAL A 78 2.51 14.51 -0.66
N HIS A 79 2.80 15.32 0.35
CA HIS A 79 4.12 15.38 0.96
C HIS A 79 4.50 14.06 1.68
N PRO A 80 5.70 13.48 1.45
CA PRO A 80 6.13 12.22 2.05
C PRO A 80 6.12 12.23 3.58
N ASP A 81 6.64 13.28 4.22
CA ASP A 81 6.71 13.34 5.69
C ASP A 81 5.31 13.25 6.33
N LEU A 82 4.31 13.92 5.76
CA LEU A 82 2.94 13.83 6.28
C LEU A 82 2.35 12.43 6.08
N LEU A 83 2.62 11.80 4.94
CA LEU A 83 2.06 10.50 4.60
C LEU A 83 2.69 9.37 5.43
N PHE A 84 4.02 9.34 5.51
CA PHE A 84 4.79 8.25 6.13
C PHE A 84 4.99 8.41 7.65
N ASP A 85 4.77 9.59 8.22
CA ASP A 85 4.65 9.72 9.68
C ASP A 85 3.31 9.19 10.21
N VAL A 86 2.25 9.20 9.39
CA VAL A 86 0.89 8.80 9.80
C VAL A 86 0.61 7.32 9.51
N TRP A 87 1.05 6.80 8.37
CA TRP A 87 0.75 5.43 7.96
C TRP A 87 1.98 4.56 7.82
N TYR A 88 1.81 3.29 8.18
CA TYR A 88 2.73 2.22 7.84
C TYR A 88 2.24 1.50 6.58
N ILE A 89 2.72 1.89 5.40
CA ILE A 89 2.22 1.40 4.10
C ILE A 89 2.65 -0.04 3.85
N ASN A 90 3.90 -0.36 4.19
CA ASN A 90 4.54 -1.65 3.95
C ASN A 90 3.80 -2.81 4.62
N GLN A 91 3.07 -2.60 5.73
CA GLN A 91 2.25 -3.68 6.32
C GLN A 91 1.17 -4.20 5.37
N PHE A 92 0.56 -3.31 4.59
CA PHE A 92 -0.51 -3.66 3.66
C PHE A 92 0.06 -4.18 2.35
N TYR A 93 1.14 -3.56 1.85
CA TYR A 93 1.79 -4.04 0.64
C TYR A 93 2.36 -5.45 0.84
N LEU A 94 2.97 -5.71 1.99
CA LEU A 94 3.45 -7.05 2.36
C LEU A 94 2.33 -8.10 2.37
N ALA A 95 1.16 -7.77 2.92
CA ALA A 95 0.01 -8.68 2.92
C ALA A 95 -0.48 -8.96 1.49
N CYS A 96 -0.53 -7.96 0.61
CA CYS A 96 -0.97 -8.14 -0.78
C CYS A 96 0.11 -8.76 -1.69
N TYR A 97 1.38 -8.72 -1.28
CA TYR A 97 2.53 -9.04 -2.14
C TYR A 97 2.48 -10.43 -2.81
N PRO A 98 2.14 -11.54 -2.11
CA PRO A 98 2.08 -12.85 -2.75
C PRO A 98 1.09 -12.91 -3.92
N ILE A 99 -0.09 -12.28 -3.75
CA ILE A 99 -1.12 -12.19 -4.77
C ILE A 99 -0.64 -11.35 -5.95
N ILE A 100 -0.08 -10.16 -5.68
CA ILE A 100 0.45 -9.25 -6.69
C ILE A 100 1.56 -9.92 -7.51
N GLN A 101 2.51 -10.60 -6.85
CA GLN A 101 3.59 -11.33 -7.49
C GLN A 101 3.06 -12.46 -8.38
N SER A 102 2.06 -13.20 -7.90
CA SER A 102 1.40 -14.25 -8.67
C SER A 102 0.65 -13.71 -9.89
N ILE A 103 -0.04 -12.57 -9.79
CA ILE A 103 -0.67 -11.90 -10.95
C ILE A 103 0.39 -11.53 -12.00
N ARG A 104 1.54 -10.98 -11.57
CA ARG A 104 2.64 -10.62 -12.49
C ARG A 104 3.20 -11.83 -13.23
N ALA A 105 3.30 -12.98 -12.56
CA ALA A 105 3.70 -14.24 -13.19
C ALA A 105 2.70 -14.69 -14.28
N HIS A 106 1.43 -14.30 -14.19
CA HIS A 106 0.38 -14.55 -15.18
C HIS A 106 0.30 -13.52 -16.31
N GLY A 107 1.16 -12.48 -16.30
CA GLY A 107 1.38 -11.61 -17.45
C GLY A 107 1.00 -10.15 -17.26
N ASP A 108 0.23 -9.79 -16.23
CA ASP A 108 -0.01 -8.38 -15.91
C ASP A 108 1.16 -7.84 -15.10
N LYS A 109 2.15 -7.28 -15.80
CA LYS A 109 3.38 -6.74 -15.21
C LYS A 109 3.16 -5.42 -14.47
N HIS A 110 2.05 -4.73 -14.71
CA HIS A 110 1.78 -3.39 -14.19
C HIS A 110 0.83 -3.38 -13.00
N VAL A 111 0.26 -4.53 -12.62
CA VAL A 111 -0.53 -4.66 -11.41
C VAL A 111 0.24 -4.09 -10.19
N ALA A 112 -0.48 -3.28 -9.40
CA ALA A 112 0.02 -2.65 -8.19
C ALA A 112 1.26 -1.75 -8.34
N GLU A 113 1.59 -1.25 -9.53
CA GLU A 113 2.85 -0.51 -9.73
C GLU A 113 2.95 0.76 -8.87
N ASN A 114 1.84 1.47 -8.62
CA ASN A 114 1.89 2.68 -7.82
C ASN A 114 1.83 2.37 -6.32
N PHE A 115 1.15 1.29 -5.92
CA PHE A 115 1.21 0.79 -4.55
C PHE A 115 2.63 0.30 -4.20
N GLU A 116 3.28 -0.45 -5.10
CA GLU A 116 4.68 -0.87 -4.92
C GLU A 116 5.63 0.33 -4.84
N TYR A 117 5.46 1.31 -5.74
CA TYR A 117 6.23 2.54 -5.72
C TYR A 117 6.09 3.27 -4.37
N LEU A 118 4.87 3.35 -3.83
CA LEU A 118 4.60 3.95 -2.53
C LEU A 118 5.25 3.18 -1.38
N ALA A 119 5.16 1.85 -1.39
CA ALA A 119 5.76 0.99 -0.37
C ALA A 119 7.30 1.11 -0.36
N MET A 120 7.93 1.13 -1.54
CA MET A 120 9.38 1.34 -1.67
C MET A 120 9.79 2.74 -1.21
N ALA A 121 9.00 3.77 -1.56
CA ALA A 121 9.27 5.15 -1.14
C ALA A 121 9.19 5.33 0.38
N GLU A 122 8.33 4.58 1.08
CA GLU A 122 8.32 4.57 2.54
C GLU A 122 9.65 4.02 3.11
N LEU A 123 10.21 2.97 2.52
CA LEU A 123 11.48 2.40 2.98
C LEU A 123 12.65 3.38 2.78
N ASP A 124 12.70 4.03 1.62
CA ASP A 124 13.68 5.07 1.32
C ASP A 124 13.54 6.27 2.28
N TRP A 125 12.30 6.63 2.61
CA TRP A 125 12.02 7.68 3.57
C TRP A 125 12.43 7.30 5.00
N ILE A 126 12.17 6.07 5.45
CA ILE A 126 12.62 5.57 6.76
C ILE A 126 14.16 5.63 6.82
N GLU A 127 14.84 5.13 5.78
CA GLU A 127 16.31 5.10 5.71
C GLU A 127 16.89 6.52 5.85
N LYS A 128 16.32 7.46 5.09
CA LYS A 128 16.76 8.86 5.07
C LYS A 128 16.46 9.61 6.36
N THR A 129 15.26 9.43 6.92
CA THR A 129 14.74 10.27 8.01
C THR A 129 15.04 9.69 9.39
N LYS A 130 15.06 8.37 9.50
CA LYS A 130 15.17 7.65 10.78
C LYS A 130 16.44 6.79 10.88
N GLY A 131 17.11 6.55 9.76
CA GLY A 131 18.40 5.84 9.67
C GLY A 131 18.27 4.42 9.11
N PRO A 132 19.38 3.85 8.58
CA PRO A 132 19.37 2.57 7.87
C PRO A 132 19.09 1.37 8.77
N ASP A 133 19.41 1.44 10.06
CA ASP A 133 19.32 0.30 10.99
C ASP A 133 17.88 -0.11 11.32
N ILE A 134 16.91 0.77 11.08
CA ILE A 134 15.50 0.50 11.39
C ILE A 134 14.65 0.18 10.15
N VAL A 135 15.25 0.17 8.96
CA VAL A 135 14.50 -0.06 7.74
C VAL A 135 14.21 -1.55 7.62
N PRO A 136 12.93 -1.97 7.52
CA PRO A 136 12.59 -3.38 7.51
C PRO A 136 13.17 -4.10 6.29
N ASP A 137 13.47 -5.38 6.47
CA ASP A 137 13.89 -6.29 5.41
C ASP A 137 12.64 -6.95 4.82
N LEU A 138 12.33 -6.65 3.56
CA LEU A 138 11.06 -7.01 2.92
C LEU A 138 11.34 -7.66 1.55
N PRO A 139 10.53 -8.65 1.13
CA PRO A 139 10.84 -9.50 -0.03
C PRO A 139 10.88 -8.75 -1.38
N TYR A 140 10.25 -7.59 -1.46
CA TYR A 140 10.26 -6.70 -2.63
C TYR A 140 11.34 -5.62 -2.59
N ARG A 141 12.02 -5.44 -1.45
CA ARG A 141 13.14 -4.51 -1.34
C ARG A 141 14.36 -5.16 -1.98
N ARG A 142 14.64 -4.81 -3.24
CA ARG A 142 15.87 -5.25 -3.91
C ARG A 142 17.08 -4.63 -3.20
N ARG A 143 17.83 -5.45 -2.46
CA ARG A 143 19.21 -5.12 -2.09
C ARG A 143 20.08 -5.45 -3.30
N ASN A 144 20.68 -4.43 -3.92
CA ASN A 144 21.76 -4.62 -4.88
C ASN A 144 23.01 -5.14 -4.15
#